data_AF-A0A1I6ER54-F1
#
_entry.id   AF-A0A1I6ER54-F1
#
_cell.length_a   1.000
_cell.length_b   1.000
_cell.length_c   1.000
_cell.angle_alpha   90.00
_cell.angle_beta   90.00
_cell.angle_gamma   90.00
#
_symmetry.space_group_name_H-M   'P 1'
#
loop_
_entity.id
_entity.type
_entity.pdbx_description
1 polymer ?
#
loop_
_entity_poly.entity_id
_entity_poly.type
_entity_poly.pdbx_seq_one_letter_code
_entity_poly.pdbx_strand_id
1 'polypeptide(L)' 'MKLRMLLRGNAKPGKHEADADHLFEAGKYGGGYFLTHDKRIHKLVDQIKKIIPSISVVTLKEFVEIALFYENANSPNP' A
#
# COMPACT_ATOMS: atom_id res chain seq x y z
N MET A 1 4.85 9.68 -12.53
CA MET A 1 5.80 9.05 -13.48
C MET A 1 6.67 7.96 -12.84
N LYS A 2 7.43 8.24 -11.76
CA LYS A 2 8.32 7.24 -11.11
C LYS A 2 7.61 5.98 -10.64
N LEU A 3 6.47 6.10 -9.97
CA LEU A 3 5.70 4.94 -9.49
C LEU A 3 5.14 4.08 -10.63
N ARG A 4 4.61 4.71 -11.69
CA ARG A 4 4.17 3.99 -12.90
C ARG A 4 5.32 3.23 -13.56
N MET A 5 6.50 3.83 -13.68
CA MET A 5 7.69 3.15 -14.20
C MET A 5 8.10 1.96 -13.33
N LEU A 6 8.07 2.14 -12.01
CA LEU A 6 8.40 1.10 -11.04
C LEU A 6 7.48 -0.12 -11.18
N LEU A 7 6.17 0.09 -11.16
CA LEU A 7 5.20 -1.01 -11.21
C LEU A 7 5.09 -1.66 -12.59
N ARG A 8 5.31 -0.88 -13.67
CA ARG A 8 5.33 -1.41 -15.02
C ARG A 8 6.52 -2.37 -15.22
N GLY A 9 7.70 -2.01 -14.75
CA GLY A 9 8.93 -2.75 -15.02
C GLY A 9 9.10 -2.99 -16.53
N ASN A 10 9.25 -4.26 -16.93
CA ASN A 10 9.38 -4.69 -18.32
C ASN A 10 8.05 -4.98 -19.02
N ALA A 11 6.90 -4.73 -18.39
CA ALA A 11 5.60 -4.90 -19.02
C ALA A 11 5.35 -3.83 -20.09
N LYS A 12 4.38 -4.09 -20.97
CA LYS A 12 3.97 -3.12 -22.02
C LYS A 12 3.49 -1.80 -21.38
N PRO A 13 3.70 -0.65 -22.04
CA PRO A 13 3.11 0.63 -21.63
C PRO A 13 1.60 0.52 -21.37
N GLY A 14 1.07 1.27 -20.40
CA GLY A 14 -0.33 1.15 -19.96
C GLY A 14 -0.61 0.03 -18.96
N LYS A 15 0.26 -1.00 -18.86
CA LYS A 15 0.06 -2.08 -17.89
C LYS A 15 0.46 -1.61 -16.48
N HIS A 16 -0.40 -1.90 -15.51
CA HIS A 16 -0.24 -1.56 -14.08
C HIS A 16 -0.29 -0.05 -13.76
N GLU A 17 -0.74 0.79 -14.69
CA GLU A 17 -0.89 2.23 -14.41
C GLU A 17 -2.01 2.49 -13.39
N ALA A 18 -3.11 1.74 -13.46
CA ALA A 18 -4.17 1.81 -12.45
C ALA A 18 -3.67 1.43 -11.05
N ASP A 19 -2.84 0.40 -10.93
CA ASP A 19 -2.23 0.00 -9.65
C ASP A 19 -1.36 1.15 -9.08
N ALA A 20 -0.61 1.83 -9.94
CA ALA A 20 0.22 2.97 -9.56
C ALA A 20 -0.62 4.17 -9.12
N ASP A 21 -1.72 4.43 -9.83
CA ASP A 21 -2.61 5.55 -9.52
C ASP A 21 -3.32 5.32 -8.19
N HIS A 22 -3.85 4.12 -7.93
CA HIS A 22 -4.44 3.77 -6.64
C HIS A 22 -3.42 3.81 -5.49
N LEU A 23 -2.17 3.37 -5.70
CA LEU A 23 -1.11 3.49 -4.68
C LEU A 23 -0.82 4.96 -4.35
N PHE A 24 -0.80 5.83 -5.35
CA PHE A 24 -0.63 7.27 -5.15
C PHE A 24 -1.81 7.87 -4.39
N GLU A 25 -3.03 7.54 -4.77
CA GLU A 25 -4.25 8.01 -4.10
C GLU A 25 -4.33 7.54 -2.66
N ALA A 26 -4.02 6.27 -2.38
CA ALA A 26 -3.99 5.72 -1.02
C ALA A 26 -2.99 6.46 -0.12
N GLY A 27 -1.81 6.79 -0.65
CA GLY A 27 -0.77 7.48 0.10
C GLY A 27 -1.03 8.98 0.29
N LYS A 28 -1.75 9.60 -0.66
CA LYS A 28 -2.06 11.04 -0.64
C LYS A 28 -3.36 11.36 0.09
N TYR A 29 -4.37 10.52 -0.06
CA TYR A 29 -5.74 10.78 0.41
C TYR A 29 -6.31 9.64 1.25
N GLY A 30 -5.96 8.38 0.97
CA GLY A 30 -6.58 7.18 1.54
C GLY A 30 -6.07 6.72 2.91
N GLY A 31 -5.62 7.64 3.77
CA GLY A 31 -5.18 7.30 5.13
C GLY A 31 -3.87 6.50 5.20
N GLY A 32 -3.13 6.36 4.09
CA GLY A 32 -1.80 5.77 4.09
C GLY A 32 -1.75 4.24 4.03
N TYR A 33 -2.85 3.54 3.77
CA TYR A 33 -2.86 2.08 3.63
C TYR A 33 -3.28 1.63 2.23
N PHE A 34 -2.51 0.71 1.63
CA PHE A 34 -2.85 0.07 0.37
C PHE A 34 -2.99 -1.44 0.57
N LEU A 35 -4.23 -1.93 0.52
CA LEU A 35 -4.55 -3.32 0.79
C LEU A 35 -4.47 -4.13 -0.49
N THR A 36 -3.61 -5.15 -0.52
CA THR A 36 -3.48 -6.04 -1.68
C THR A 36 -2.91 -7.40 -1.32
N HIS A 37 -3.24 -8.43 -2.10
CA HIS A 37 -2.57 -9.73 -2.08
C HIS A 37 -1.57 -9.90 -3.25
N ASP A 38 -1.37 -8.86 -4.06
CA ASP A 38 -0.44 -8.92 -5.18
C ASP A 38 1.01 -9.00 -4.71
N LYS A 39 1.57 -10.21 -4.80
CA LYS A 39 2.96 -10.51 -4.39
C LYS A 39 4.00 -9.64 -5.12
N ARG A 40 3.69 -9.13 -6.31
CA ARG A 40 4.60 -8.25 -7.06
C ARG A 40 4.73 -6.91 -6.37
N ILE A 41 3.62 -6.33 -5.91
CA ILE A 41 3.61 -5.06 -5.18
C ILE A 41 4.29 -5.23 -3.81
N HIS A 42 4.02 -6.35 -3.12
CA HIS A 42 4.69 -6.70 -1.86
C HIS A 42 6.21 -6.80 -1.98
N LYS A 43 6.74 -7.27 -3.12
CA LYS A 43 8.19 -7.28 -3.37
C LYS A 43 8.80 -5.90 -3.60
N LEU A 44 7.99 -4.90 -3.91
CA LEU A 44 8.42 -3.54 -4.25
C LEU A 44 8.21 -2.55 -3.10
N VAL A 45 7.77 -3.00 -1.93
CA VAL A 45 7.38 -2.13 -0.79
C VAL A 45 8.44 -1.10 -0.43
N ASP A 46 9.70 -1.50 -0.32
CA ASP A 46 10.78 -0.57 0.03
C ASP A 46 10.98 0.52 -1.03
N GLN A 47 10.82 0.17 -2.30
CA GLN A 47 10.95 1.10 -3.42
C GLN A 47 9.72 2.01 -3.50
N ILE A 48 8.53 1.48 -3.22
CA ILE A 48 7.29 2.24 -3.14
C ILE A 48 7.38 3.26 -2.00
N LYS A 49 7.84 2.86 -0.81
CA LYS A 49 8.01 3.75 0.36
C LYS A 49 9.02 4.87 0.11
N LYS A 50 10.06 4.65 -0.70
CA LYS A 50 10.97 5.72 -1.13
C LYS A 50 10.28 6.79 -1.99
N ILE A 51 9.20 6.43 -2.69
CA ILE A 51 8.43 7.35 -3.54
C ILE A 51 7.27 7.97 -2.77
N ILE A 52 6.59 7.17 -1.94
CA ILE A 52 5.44 7.57 -1.11
C ILE A 52 5.74 7.15 0.34
N PRO A 53 6.44 7.97 1.13
CA PRO A 53 6.86 7.58 2.48
C PRO A 53 5.70 7.28 3.45
N SER A 54 4.52 7.87 3.20
CA SER A 54 3.33 7.69 4.02
C SER A 54 2.59 6.36 3.79
N ILE A 55 2.94 5.58 2.77
CA ILE A 55 2.18 4.38 2.42
C ILE A 55 2.67 3.13 3.17
N SER A 56 1.71 2.40 3.73
CA SER A 56 1.83 1.03 4.20
C SER A 56 1.09 0.10 3.24
N VAL A 57 1.83 -0.76 2.55
CA VAL A 57 1.24 -1.82 1.73
C VAL A 57 1.06 -3.04 2.63
N VAL A 58 -0.18 -3.53 2.73
CA VAL A 58 -0.55 -4.61 3.64
C VAL A 58 -1.49 -5.60 2.96
N THR A 59 -1.49 -6.83 3.44
CA THR A 59 -2.54 -7.80 3.15
C THR A 59 -3.78 -7.50 4.00
N LEU A 60 -4.92 -8.12 3.66
CA LEU A 60 -6.13 -8.01 4.46
C LEU A 60 -5.90 -8.50 5.90
N LYS A 61 -5.16 -9.60 6.08
CA LYS A 61 -4.83 -10.17 7.39
C LYS A 61 -4.06 -9.15 8.25
N GLU A 62 -2.98 -8.61 7.71
CA GLU A 62 -2.16 -7.61 8.43
C GLU A 62 -2.97 -6.35 8.75
N PHE A 63 -3.86 -5.92 7.85
CA PHE A 63 -4.72 -4.77 8.12
C PHE A 63 -5.69 -5.01 9.28
N VAL A 64 -6.31 -6.19 9.34
CA VAL A 64 -7.18 -6.57 10.47
C VAL A 64 -6.38 -6.66 11.77
N GLU A 65 -5.17 -7.22 11.74
CA GLU A 65 -4.29 -7.27 12.93
C GLU A 65 -3.94 -5.86 13.43
N ILE A 66 -3.66 -4.91 12.53
CA ILE A 66 -3.43 -3.51 12.87
C ILE A 66 -4.68 -2.89 13.50
N ALA A 67 -5.86 -3.10 12.91
CA ALA A 67 -7.12 -2.57 13.43
C ALA A 67 -7.43 -3.11 14.83
N LEU A 68 -7.32 -4.42 15.04
CA LEU A 68 -7.53 -5.07 16.33
C LEU A 68 -6.54 -4.59 17.40
N PHE A 69 -5.28 -4.36 17.02
CA PHE A 69 -4.30 -3.78 17.94
C PHE A 69 -4.74 -2.40 18.43
N TYR A 70 -5.19 -1.53 17.52
CA TYR A 70 -5.71 -0.19 17.89
C TYR A 70 -6.96 -0.27 18.75
N GLU A 71 -7.91 -1.16 18.44
CA GLU A 71 -9.12 -1.35 19.24
C GLU A 71 -8.79 -1.80 20.67
N ASN A 72 -7.90 -2.80 20.81
CA ASN A 72 -7.51 -3.31 22.12
C ASN A 72 -6.68 -2.30 22.92
N ALA A 73 -5.81 -1.52 22.26
CA ALA A 73 -5.01 -0.48 22.91
C ALA A 73 -5.85 0.72 23.40
N ASN A 74 -7.00 0.97 22.76
CA ASN A 74 -7.88 2.10 23.07
C ASN A 74 -9.20 1.68 23.73
N SER A 75 -9.35 0.40 24.09
CA SER A 75 -10.47 -0.06 24.89
C SER A 75 -10.26 0.44 26.33
N PRO A 76 -11.19 1.22 26.91
CA PRO A 76 -11.09 1.60 28.31
C PRO A 76 -11.10 0.30 29.14
N ASN A 77 -10.18 0.18 30.10
CA ASN A 77 -10.21 -0.92 31.06
C ASN A 77 -11.63 -1.01 31.67
N PRO A 78 -12.19 -2.23 31.81
CA PRO A 78 -13.51 -2.43 32.40
C PRO A 78 -13.59 -1.87 33.83
#